data_AF-A0A947C5G4-F1
#
_entry.id   AF-A0A947C5G4-F1
#
_cell.length_a   1.000
_cell.length_b   1.000
_cell.length_c   1.000
_cell.angle_alpha   90.00
_cell.angle_beta   90.00
_cell.angle_gamma   90.00
#
_symmetry.space_group_name_H-M   'P 1'
#
loop_
_entity.id
_entity.type
_entity.pdbx_description
1 polymer ?
#
loop_
_entity_poly.entity_id
_entity_poly.type
_entity_poly.pdbx_seq_one_letter_code
_entity_poly.pdbx_strand_id
1 'polypeptide(L)'
;IIALIILPIGYFYVLERMDTAAINNPPRLCIFCIFGTLGGWCLALALSPSGLAAMCLIFLITVSPIAVMISSAITWGERQQSIYHKSSALIGFSYLILLSLGVTSSILVKTFK
;
A
#
# COMPACT_ATOMS: atom_id res chain seq x y z
N ILE A 1 7.54 -14.85 4.40
CA ILE A 1 7.73 -14.86 5.87
C ILE A 1 8.47 -13.62 6.34
N ILE A 2 9.70 -13.34 5.86
CA ILE A 2 10.46 -12.15 6.27
C ILE A 2 9.69 -10.84 6.02
N ALA A 3 9.09 -10.66 4.84
CA ALA A 3 8.28 -9.48 4.54
C ALA A 3 7.05 -9.33 5.46
N LEU A 4 6.43 -10.45 5.88
CA LEU A 4 5.27 -10.44 6.79
C LEU A 4 5.61 -9.97 8.20
N ILE A 5 6.89 -10.00 8.57
CA ILE A 5 7.37 -9.52 9.87
C ILE A 5 7.91 -8.09 9.72
N ILE A 6 8.67 -7.82 8.65
CA ILE A 6 9.26 -6.50 8.41
C ILE A 6 8.20 -5.43 8.14
N LEU A 7 7.13 -5.74 7.39
CA LEU A 7 6.07 -4.78 7.07
C LEU A 7 5.33 -4.26 8.32
N PRO A 8 4.81 -5.10 9.24
CA PRO A 8 4.17 -4.60 10.45
C PRO A 8 5.15 -3.88 11.37
N ILE A 9 6.39 -4.37 11.52
CA ILE A 9 7.41 -3.69 12.34
C ILE A 9 7.71 -2.30 11.77
N GLY A 10 7.91 -2.19 10.46
CA GLY A 10 8.11 -0.91 9.78
C GLY A 10 6.91 0.02 9.91
N TYR A 11 5.69 -0.51 9.83
CA TYR A 11 4.46 0.24 10.08
C TYR A 11 4.40 0.82 11.49
N PHE A 12 4.66 -0.01 12.52
CA PHE A 12 4.70 0.46 13.91
C PHE A 12 5.79 1.49 14.14
N TYR A 13 6.98 1.30 13.57
CA TYR A 13 8.08 2.27 13.67
C TYR A 13 7.71 3.64 13.08
N VAL A 14 7.06 3.66 11.90
CA VAL A 14 6.62 4.90 11.27
C VAL A 14 5.51 5.58 12.10
N LEU A 15 4.58 4.81 12.67
CA LEU A 15 3.56 5.33 13.58
C LEU A 15 4.17 5.96 14.84
N GLU A 16 5.11 5.29 15.49
CA GLU A 16 5.79 5.77 16.70
C GLU A 16 6.57 7.06 16.42
N ARG A 17 7.24 7.13 15.27
CA ARG A 17 7.90 8.35 14.76
C ARG A 17 6.92 9.51 14.55
N MET A 18 5.72 9.24 14.04
CA MET A 18 4.69 10.26 13.82
C MET A 18 4.09 10.77 15.14
N ASP A 19 3.90 9.87 16.10
CA ASP A 19 3.38 10.20 17.44
C ASP A 19 4.39 11.05 18.21
N THR A 20 5.67 10.67 18.15
CA THR A 20 6.79 11.44 18.73
C THR A 20 6.93 12.82 18.10
N ALA A 21 6.64 12.95 16.79
CA ALA A 21 6.69 14.21 16.06
C ALA A 21 5.44 15.09 16.27
N ALA A 22 4.46 14.66 17.08
CA ALA A 22 3.23 15.39 17.41
C ALA A 22 2.55 16.00 16.17
N ILE A 23 2.47 15.22 15.09
CA ILE A 23 1.90 15.70 13.83
C ILE A 23 0.39 15.86 14.00
N ASN A 24 -0.11 17.09 13.82
CA ASN A 24 -1.55 17.33 13.71
C ASN A 24 -2.09 16.53 12.51
N ASN A 25 -3.01 15.60 12.75
CA ASN A 25 -3.60 14.66 11.78
C ASN A 25 -2.57 13.76 11.06
N PRO A 26 -2.04 12.72 11.71
CA PRO A 26 -1.11 11.81 11.05
C PRO A 26 -1.85 10.96 9.97
N PRO A 27 -1.26 10.74 8.78
CA PRO A 27 -1.87 9.96 7.70
C PRO A 27 -1.76 8.43 7.93
N ARG A 28 -2.19 7.98 9.11
CA ARG A 28 -2.09 6.58 9.58
C ARG A 28 -2.80 5.60 8.64
N LEU A 29 -3.99 5.98 8.15
CA LEU A 29 -4.81 5.19 7.24
C LEU A 29 -4.12 4.93 5.89
N CYS A 30 -3.49 5.95 5.31
CA CYS A 30 -2.82 5.83 4.02
C CYS A 30 -1.67 4.83 4.09
N ILE A 31 -0.87 4.94 5.15
CA ILE A 31 0.27 4.08 5.42
C ILE A 31 -0.24 2.67 5.75
N PHE A 32 -1.27 2.54 6.59
CA PHE A 32 -1.89 1.25 6.90
C PHE A 32 -2.38 0.53 5.65
N CYS A 33 -3.06 1.24 4.74
CA CYS A 33 -3.53 0.65 3.51
C CYS A 33 -2.37 0.16 2.64
N ILE A 34 -1.31 0.95 2.46
CA ILE A 34 -0.13 0.58 1.65
C ILE A 34 0.59 -0.64 2.25
N PHE A 35 0.83 -0.64 3.56
CA PHE A 35 1.52 -1.74 4.25
C PHE A 35 0.64 -2.98 4.38
N GLY A 36 -0.65 -2.80 4.64
CA GLY A 36 -1.65 -3.87 4.70
C GLY A 36 -1.83 -4.53 3.34
N THR A 37 -1.70 -3.79 2.24
CA THR A 37 -1.81 -4.37 0.90
C THR A 37 -0.55 -5.09 0.52
N LEU A 38 0.64 -4.50 0.69
CA LEU A 38 1.92 -5.23 0.54
C LEU A 38 1.97 -6.50 1.41
N GLY A 39 1.47 -6.41 2.65
CA GLY A 39 1.35 -7.53 3.57
C GLY A 39 0.38 -8.59 3.07
N GLY A 40 -0.78 -8.17 2.56
CA GLY A 40 -1.77 -9.05 1.95
C GLY A 40 -1.25 -9.75 0.69
N TRP A 41 -0.49 -9.06 -0.16
CA TRP A 41 0.18 -9.66 -1.32
C TRP A 41 1.21 -10.71 -0.88
N CYS A 42 2.02 -10.42 0.14
CA CYS A 42 2.96 -11.37 0.71
C CYS A 42 2.26 -12.60 1.32
N LEU A 43 1.11 -12.39 1.97
CA LEU A 43 0.31 -13.45 2.57
C LEU A 43 -0.33 -14.33 1.50
N ALA A 44 -0.88 -13.73 0.45
CA ALA A 44 -1.48 -14.46 -0.66
C ALA A 44 -0.45 -15.26 -1.47
N LEU A 45 0.75 -14.72 -1.67
CA LEU A 45 1.86 -15.46 -2.31
C LEU A 45 2.34 -16.61 -1.44
N ALA A 46 2.37 -16.44 -0.11
CA ALA A 46 2.73 -17.51 0.83
C ALA A 46 1.67 -18.62 0.92
N LEU A 47 0.40 -18.33 0.57
CA LEU A 47 -0.75 -19.24 0.69
C LEU A 47 -1.13 -19.99 -0.61
N SER A 48 -0.25 -20.01 -1.62
CA SER A 48 -0.53 -20.74 -2.88
C SER A 48 -0.47 -22.28 -2.70
N PRO A 49 -1.33 -23.09 -3.37
CA PRO A 49 -2.42 -22.79 -4.27
C PRO A 49 -3.77 -23.05 -3.58
N SER A 50 -4.24 -22.12 -2.75
CA SER A 50 -5.59 -22.19 -2.19
C SER A 50 -6.51 -21.20 -2.92
N GLY A 51 -7.76 -21.59 -3.20
CA GLY A 51 -8.75 -20.68 -3.81
C GLY A 51 -9.00 -19.42 -2.98
N LEU A 52 -8.67 -19.46 -1.69
CA LEU A 52 -8.70 -18.33 -0.77
C LEU A 52 -7.61 -17.29 -1.09
N ALA A 53 -6.40 -17.73 -1.48
CA ALA A 53 -5.34 -16.83 -1.93
C ALA A 53 -5.74 -16.07 -3.21
N ALA A 54 -6.44 -16.72 -4.14
CA ALA A 54 -6.94 -16.07 -5.35
C ALA A 54 -7.98 -14.98 -5.02
N MET A 55 -8.90 -15.24 -4.08
CA MET A 55 -9.89 -14.25 -3.64
C MET A 55 -9.26 -13.09 -2.90
N CYS A 56 -8.28 -13.35 -2.02
CA CYS A 56 -7.50 -12.29 -1.39
C CYS A 56 -6.75 -11.45 -2.42
N LEU A 57 -6.15 -12.06 -3.44
CA LEU A 57 -5.47 -11.32 -4.52
C LEU A 57 -6.45 -10.44 -5.29
N ILE A 58 -7.63 -10.95 -5.65
CA ILE A 58 -8.64 -10.14 -6.35
C ILE A 58 -9.05 -8.94 -5.49
N PHE A 59 -9.30 -9.15 -4.19
CA PHE A 59 -9.63 -8.07 -3.26
C PHE A 59 -8.47 -7.06 -3.12
N LEU A 60 -7.24 -7.55 -3.04
CA LEU A 60 -6.02 -6.74 -2.98
C LEU A 60 -5.73 -5.99 -4.28
N ILE A 61 -6.15 -6.49 -5.43
CA ILE A 61 -5.97 -5.81 -6.71
C ILE A 61 -7.06 -4.76 -6.92
N THR A 62 -8.26 -4.97 -6.40
CA THR A 62 -9.42 -4.11 -6.68
C THR A 62 -9.67 -3.07 -5.60
N VAL A 63 -9.66 -3.46 -4.34
CA VAL A 63 -10.01 -2.58 -3.21
C VAL A 63 -8.79 -1.80 -2.71
N SER A 64 -7.60 -2.39 -2.76
CA SER A 64 -6.34 -1.71 -2.37
C SER A 64 -6.11 -0.41 -3.11
N PRO A 65 -6.14 -0.37 -4.46
CA PRO A 65 -5.75 0.84 -5.18
C PRO A 65 -6.75 1.97 -4.93
N ILE A 66 -8.04 1.62 -4.81
CA ILE A 66 -9.11 2.58 -4.51
C ILE A 66 -8.90 3.17 -3.12
N ALA A 67 -8.65 2.34 -2.11
CA ALA A 67 -8.40 2.79 -0.75
C ALA A 67 -7.13 3.67 -0.65
N VAL A 68 -6.04 3.28 -1.31
CA VAL A 68 -4.79 4.04 -1.35
C VAL A 68 -4.98 5.37 -2.11
N MET A 69 -5.74 5.39 -3.20
CA MET A 69 -6.02 6.60 -3.97
C MET A 69 -6.87 7.59 -3.17
N ILE A 70 -7.97 7.13 -2.56
CA ILE A 70 -8.84 7.96 -1.73
C ILE A 70 -8.03 8.50 -0.54
N SER A 71 -7.28 7.65 0.13
CA SER A 71 -6.47 8.09 1.28
C SER A 71 -5.38 9.07 0.86
N SER A 72 -4.72 8.87 -0.28
CA SER A 72 -3.69 9.80 -0.78
C SER A 72 -4.30 11.15 -1.19
N ALA A 73 -5.50 11.14 -1.77
CA ALA A 73 -6.23 12.36 -2.12
C ALA A 73 -6.68 13.14 -0.87
N ILE A 74 -7.16 12.45 0.17
CA ILE A 74 -7.51 13.06 1.46
C ILE A 74 -6.27 13.70 2.09
N THR A 75 -5.15 12.97 2.16
CA THR A 75 -3.90 13.49 2.72
C THR A 75 -3.32 14.65 1.90
N TRP A 76 -3.52 14.66 0.58
CA TRP A 76 -3.09 15.78 -0.28
C TRP A 76 -3.94 17.03 -0.07
N GLY A 77 -5.22 16.89 0.29
CA GLY A 77 -6.13 18.00 0.55
C GLY A 77 -5.91 18.74 1.88
N GLU A 78 -5.09 18.21 2.78
CA GLU A 78 -4.87 18.81 4.09
C GLU A 78 -3.98 20.08 4.00
N ARG A 79 -4.44 21.15 4.66
CA ARG A 79 -3.82 22.50 4.62
C ARG A 79 -2.44 22.57 5.27
N GLN A 80 -2.06 21.59 6.11
CA GLN A 80 -0.76 21.51 6.77
C GLN A 80 -0.05 20.21 6.40
N GLN A 81 0.59 20.19 5.23
CA GLN A 81 1.35 19.02 4.79
C GLN A 81 2.73 18.98 5.47
N SER A 82 2.88 18.15 6.50
CA SER A 82 4.20 17.78 7.01
C SER A 82 4.96 16.90 5.98
N ILE A 83 6.27 16.73 6.16
CA ILE A 83 7.09 15.83 5.30
C ILE A 83 6.43 14.45 5.21
N TYR A 84 5.85 13.96 6.30
CA TYR A 84 5.20 12.66 6.35
C TYR A 84 3.91 12.57 5.50
N HIS A 85 3.16 13.67 5.35
CA HIS A 85 2.00 13.73 4.46
C HIS A 85 2.44 13.64 2.99
N LYS A 86 3.50 14.38 2.64
CA LYS A 86 4.10 14.33 1.30
C LYS A 86 4.67 12.96 1.01
N SER A 87 5.37 12.36 1.96
CA SER A 87 5.91 11.01 1.84
C SER A 87 4.80 9.96 1.69
N SER A 88 3.75 10.01 2.51
CA SER A 88 2.67 9.00 2.40
C SER A 88 1.90 9.14 1.09
N ALA A 89 1.64 10.38 0.64
CA ALA A 89 1.01 10.62 -0.65
C ALA A 89 1.91 10.15 -1.81
N LEU A 90 3.21 10.46 -1.77
CA LEU A 90 4.15 10.03 -2.80
C LEU A 90 4.30 8.52 -2.85
N ILE A 91 4.37 7.84 -1.69
CA ILE A 91 4.38 6.38 -1.62
C ILE A 91 3.07 5.81 -2.17
N GLY A 92 1.91 6.40 -1.82
CA GLY A 92 0.60 5.98 -2.34
C GLY A 92 0.49 6.12 -3.86
N PHE A 93 0.91 7.25 -4.43
CA PHE A 93 0.95 7.46 -5.88
C PHE A 93 1.96 6.53 -6.56
N SER A 94 3.15 6.35 -5.97
CA SER A 94 4.17 5.44 -6.51
C SER A 94 3.65 3.99 -6.58
N TYR A 95 2.84 3.57 -5.59
CA TYR A 95 2.22 2.25 -5.58
C TYR A 95 1.22 2.09 -6.73
N LEU A 96 0.40 3.10 -7.02
CA LEU A 96 -0.52 3.06 -8.17
C LEU A 96 0.23 2.98 -9.51
N ILE A 97 1.34 3.70 -9.65
CA ILE A 97 2.19 3.67 -10.84
C ILE A 97 2.85 2.29 -10.99
N LEU A 98 3.39 1.72 -9.90
CA LEU A 98 3.99 0.38 -9.91
C LEU A 98 2.95 -0.69 -10.24
N LEU A 99 1.73 -0.58 -9.69
CA LEU A 99 0.64 -1.50 -9.98
C LEU A 99 0.21 -1.42 -11.45
N SER A 100 0.07 -0.22 -12.02
CA SER A 100 -0.29 -0.05 -13.43
C SER A 100 0.80 -0.55 -14.38
N LEU A 101 2.08 -0.32 -14.06
CA LEU A 101 3.22 -0.88 -14.80
C LEU A 101 3.28 -2.41 -14.71
N GLY A 102 3.01 -2.97 -13.54
CA GLY A 102 2.94 -4.43 -13.34
C GLY A 102 1.81 -5.08 -14.15
N VAL A 103 0.65 -4.44 -14.19
CA VAL A 103 -0.50 -4.93 -14.99
C VAL A 103 -0.22 -4.80 -16.48
N THR A 104 0.28 -3.66 -16.95
CA THR A 104 0.58 -3.44 -18.38
C THR A 104 1.68 -4.36 -18.89
N SER A 105 2.76 -4.57 -18.12
CA SER A 105 3.81 -5.53 -18.46
C SER A 105 3.29 -6.98 -18.51
N SER A 106 2.41 -7.37 -17.60
CA SER A 106 1.79 -8.70 -17.60
C SER A 106 0.91 -8.95 -18.83
N ILE A 107 0.17 -7.92 -19.27
CA ILE A 107 -0.64 -7.97 -20.49
C ILE A 107 0.28 -8.07 -21.72
N LEU A 108 1.31 -7.23 -21.78
CA LEU A 108 2.25 -7.19 -22.90
C LEU A 108 2.98 -8.53 -23.09
N VAL A 109 3.48 -9.14 -22.00
CA VAL A 109 4.12 -10.47 -22.04
C VAL A 109 3.17 -11.56 -22.56
N LYS A 110 1.86 -11.45 -22.28
CA LYS A 110 0.85 -12.39 -22.79
C LYS A 110 0.49 -12.17 -24.27
N THR A 111 0.64 -10.96 -24.80
CA THR A 111 0.34 -10.65 -26.20
C THR A 111 1.48 -11.04 -27.14
N PHE A 112 2.72 -11.07 -26.65
CA PHE A 112 3.92 -11.44 -27.42
C PHE A 112 4.36 -12.90 -27.25
N LYS A 113 3.59 -13.72 -26.53
CA LYS A 113 3.75 -15.18 -26.43
C LYS A 113 2.63 -15.88 -27.19
#